data_AF-R1H0Q4-F1
#
_entry.id   AF-R1H0Q4-F1
#
_cell.length_a   1.000
_cell.length_b   1.000
_cell.length_c   1.000
_cell.angle_alpha   90.00
_cell.angle_beta   90.00
_cell.angle_gamma   90.00
#
_symmetry.space_group_name_H-M   'P 1'
#
loop_
_entity.id
_entity.type
_entity.pdbx_description
1 polymer ?
#
loop_
_entity_poly.entity_id
_entity_poly.type
_entity_poly.pdbx_seq_one_letter_code
_entity_poly.pdbx_strand_id
1 'polypeptide(L)'
;MTGLMTLSSFAAGGHDVSDAKVLLCVKSVGARKKSKPPTLHSPPNTTTAESATVFLFDHTAQASLTLWGAAATSPAPWKPHTTILLLTRPDHRSPNNSTGTAPTQTWLSIQANTTVDVDPATRDARWLRGFAQQLLRRRGCNPAPPAPALAAREIEQADTHVLWSLADLDGAARRAVPGQRLAGFVSAVLTE
;
A
#
# COMPACT_ATOMS: atom_id res chain seq x y z
N MET A 1 13.52 4.34 19.97
CA MET A 1 12.50 3.34 20.37
C MET A 1 13.15 1.98 20.29
N THR A 2 13.20 1.22 21.38
CA THR A 2 13.70 -0.17 21.35
C THR A 2 12.68 -1.07 20.65
N GLY A 3 13.17 -2.06 19.89
CA GLY A 3 12.33 -3.03 19.17
C GLY A 3 11.72 -2.55 17.85
N LEU A 4 11.99 -1.31 17.42
CA LEU A 4 11.56 -0.81 16.11
C LEU A 4 12.39 -1.46 14.99
N MET A 5 11.70 -2.07 14.02
CA MET A 5 12.31 -2.71 12.85
C MET A 5 11.55 -2.35 11.57
N THR A 6 12.18 -2.61 10.42
CA THR A 6 11.51 -2.46 9.13
C THR A 6 10.49 -3.57 8.92
N LEU A 7 9.52 -3.32 8.05
CA LEU A 7 8.50 -4.30 7.71
C LEU A 7 9.11 -5.56 7.06
N SER A 8 10.15 -5.40 6.25
CA SER A 8 10.89 -6.53 5.67
C SER A 8 11.55 -7.41 6.75
N SER A 9 12.23 -6.81 7.73
CA SER A 9 12.83 -7.54 8.85
C SER A 9 11.77 -8.22 9.73
N PHE A 10 10.64 -7.55 9.95
CA PHE A 10 9.50 -8.14 10.67
C PHE A 10 8.97 -9.39 9.96
N ALA A 11 8.74 -9.31 8.65
CA ALA A 11 8.28 -10.44 7.86
C ALA A 11 9.30 -11.60 7.80
N ALA A 12 10.60 -11.28 7.82
CA ALA A 12 11.70 -12.25 7.77
C ALA A 12 12.04 -12.92 9.12
N GLY A 13 11.15 -12.86 10.11
CA GLY A 13 11.32 -13.49 11.43
C GLY A 13 11.34 -12.53 12.61
N GLY A 14 11.38 -11.22 12.37
CA GLY A 14 11.30 -10.21 13.45
C GLY A 14 9.95 -10.22 14.20
N HIS A 15 8.92 -10.88 13.66
CA HIS A 15 7.63 -11.07 14.33
C HIS A 15 7.69 -11.97 15.57
N ASP A 16 8.72 -12.81 15.72
CA ASP A 16 8.91 -13.63 16.93
C ASP A 16 9.45 -12.83 18.13
N VAL A 17 9.84 -11.56 17.92
CA VAL A 17 10.34 -10.68 18.98
C VAL A 17 9.16 -10.17 19.82
N SER A 18 9.20 -10.42 21.12
CA SER A 18 8.10 -10.16 22.07
C SER A 18 7.66 -8.69 22.18
N ASP A 19 8.49 -7.72 21.81
CA ASP A 19 8.15 -6.30 21.75
C ASP A 19 8.43 -5.71 20.35
N ALA A 20 8.22 -6.51 19.31
CA ALA A 20 8.37 -6.09 17.92
C ALA A 20 7.52 -4.85 17.62
N LYS A 21 8.14 -3.85 16.99
CA LYS A 21 7.48 -2.62 16.57
C LYS A 21 7.75 -2.38 15.10
N VAL A 22 6.69 -2.02 14.38
CA VAL A 22 6.79 -1.58 12.99
C VAL A 22 6.09 -0.24 12.82
N LEU A 23 6.72 0.65 12.09
CA LEU A 23 6.22 1.98 11.80
C LEU A 23 5.84 2.04 10.32
N LEU A 24 4.57 2.34 10.05
CA LEU A 24 3.98 2.15 8.74
C LEU A 24 3.19 3.40 8.33
N CYS A 25 3.24 3.76 7.06
CA CYS A 25 2.39 4.77 6.48
C CYS A 25 1.13 4.13 5.88
N VAL A 26 -0.02 4.79 6.02
CA VAL A 26 -1.25 4.39 5.34
C VAL A 26 -1.08 4.60 3.84
N LYS A 27 -1.24 3.55 3.03
CA LYS A 27 -1.22 3.61 1.56
C LYS A 27 -2.62 3.87 1.01
N SER A 28 -3.60 3.12 1.49
CA SER A 28 -5.00 3.24 1.13
C SER A 28 -5.88 2.58 2.19
N VAL A 29 -7.16 2.96 2.21
CA VAL A 29 -8.18 2.37 3.07
C VAL A 29 -9.21 1.73 2.17
N GLY A 30 -9.41 0.41 2.31
CA GLY A 30 -10.41 -0.34 1.56
C GLY A 30 -11.83 -0.06 2.04
N ALA A 31 -12.81 -0.37 1.18
CA ALA A 31 -14.21 -0.24 1.52
C ALA A 31 -14.59 -1.11 2.74
N ARG A 32 -15.49 -0.59 3.57
CA ARG A 32 -16.05 -1.36 4.70
C ARG A 32 -16.95 -2.47 4.18
N LYS A 33 -16.76 -3.69 4.69
CA LYS A 33 -17.53 -4.87 4.32
C LYS A 33 -18.27 -5.42 5.52
N LYS A 34 -19.55 -5.76 5.35
CA LYS A 34 -20.31 -6.57 6.29
C LYS A 34 -20.16 -8.04 5.90
N SER A 35 -19.65 -8.87 6.80
CA SER A 35 -19.50 -10.31 6.60
C SER A 35 -20.22 -11.07 7.69
N LYS A 36 -20.73 -12.26 7.36
CA LYS A 36 -21.22 -13.20 8.38
C LYS A 36 -19.99 -13.83 9.06
N PRO A 37 -19.94 -13.96 10.39
CA PRO A 37 -18.81 -14.57 11.07
C PRO A 37 -18.57 -16.01 10.58
N PRO A 38 -17.31 -16.45 10.46
CA PRO A 38 -16.98 -17.79 10.02
C PRO A 38 -17.15 -18.76 11.19
N THR A 39 -18.39 -19.09 11.55
CA THR A 39 -18.67 -20.18 12.49
C THR A 39 -19.80 -21.02 11.94
N LEU A 40 -19.53 -22.31 11.71
CA LEU A 40 -20.42 -23.33 11.17
C LEU A 40 -21.65 -23.62 12.07
N HIS A 41 -21.73 -23.02 13.26
CA HIS A 41 -22.76 -23.32 14.27
C HIS A 41 -23.44 -22.10 14.91
N SER A 42 -23.35 -20.90 14.30
CA SER A 42 -24.06 -19.74 14.86
C SER A 42 -25.56 -19.76 14.48
N PRO A 43 -26.49 -19.64 15.43
CA PRO A 43 -27.93 -19.58 15.15
C PRO A 43 -28.25 -18.39 14.23
N PRO A 44 -29.36 -18.45 13.46
CA PRO A 44 -29.63 -17.61 12.28
C PRO A 44 -29.77 -16.10 12.53
N ASN A 45 -29.47 -15.60 13.74
CA ASN A 45 -29.71 -14.21 14.15
C ASN A 45 -28.52 -13.53 14.85
N THR A 46 -27.28 -13.95 14.60
CA THR A 46 -26.11 -13.43 15.34
C THR A 46 -25.15 -12.62 14.45
N THR A 47 -25.18 -11.31 14.68
CA THR A 47 -24.21 -10.23 14.40
C THR A 47 -23.38 -10.33 13.11
N THR A 48 -23.73 -9.50 12.13
CA THR A 48 -22.82 -9.18 11.02
C THR A 48 -21.54 -8.53 11.56
N ALA A 49 -20.38 -9.06 11.18
CA ALA A 49 -19.10 -8.48 11.52
C ALA A 49 -18.69 -7.50 10.41
N GLU A 50 -18.58 -6.22 10.77
CA GLU A 50 -17.98 -5.20 9.91
C GLU A 50 -16.47 -5.35 9.88
N SER A 51 -15.87 -5.12 8.71
CA SER A 51 -14.43 -5.12 8.52
C SER A 51 -13.99 -4.00 7.59
N ALA A 52 -12.77 -3.51 7.80
CA ALA A 52 -12.09 -2.58 6.90
C ALA A 52 -10.64 -3.01 6.75
N THR A 53 -10.19 -3.22 5.51
CA THR A 53 -8.78 -3.54 5.23
C THR A 53 -8.03 -2.27 4.89
N VAL A 54 -6.94 -2.03 5.61
CA VAL A 54 -6.03 -0.91 5.40
C VAL A 54 -4.75 -1.43 4.80
N PHE A 55 -4.31 -0.82 3.71
CA PHE A 55 -3.04 -1.11 3.07
C PHE A 55 -1.99 -0.16 3.64
N LEU A 56 -0.86 -0.72 4.02
CA LEU A 56 0.20 -0.06 4.77
C LEU A 56 1.53 -0.28 4.05
N PHE A 57 2.50 0.59 4.29
CA PHE A 57 3.85 0.41 3.75
C PHE A 57 4.89 1.15 4.59
N ASP A 58 6.14 0.69 4.50
CA ASP A 58 7.30 1.50 4.85
C ASP A 58 8.22 1.64 3.63
N HIS A 59 9.47 2.06 3.83
CA HIS A 59 10.45 2.19 2.76
C HIS A 59 11.00 0.84 2.25
N THR A 60 10.62 -0.29 2.86
CA THR A 60 11.15 -1.62 2.56
C THR A 60 10.11 -2.57 1.96
N ALA A 61 8.85 -2.49 2.39
CA ALA A 61 7.80 -3.44 1.98
C ALA A 61 6.39 -2.86 2.13
N GLN A 62 5.39 -3.67 1.76
CA GLN A 62 3.96 -3.38 1.90
C GLN A 62 3.27 -4.42 2.79
N ALA A 63 2.22 -3.99 3.46
CA ALA A 63 1.38 -4.83 4.29
C ALA A 63 -0.11 -4.54 4.12
N SER A 64 -0.96 -5.45 4.59
CA SER A 64 -2.36 -5.12 4.91
C SER A 64 -2.69 -5.49 6.34
N LEU A 65 -3.57 -4.68 6.92
CA LEU A 65 -4.16 -4.86 8.23
C LEU A 65 -5.68 -4.82 8.10
N THR A 66 -6.36 -5.89 8.49
CA THR A 66 -7.83 -5.91 8.52
C THR A 66 -8.33 -5.65 9.93
N LEU A 67 -9.10 -4.57 10.08
CA LEU A 67 -9.76 -4.18 11.32
C LEU A 67 -11.18 -4.74 11.32
N TRP A 68 -11.64 -5.19 12.48
CA TRP A 68 -12.93 -5.87 12.65
C TRP A 68 -13.80 -5.17 13.71
N GLY A 69 -15.12 -5.31 13.59
CA GLY A 69 -16.08 -4.76 14.55
C GLY A 69 -15.96 -3.25 14.69
N ALA A 70 -15.92 -2.73 15.92
CA ALA A 70 -15.79 -1.30 16.19
C ALA A 70 -14.54 -0.67 15.55
N ALA A 71 -13.43 -1.42 15.48
CA ALA A 71 -12.19 -0.95 14.87
C ALA A 71 -12.30 -0.75 13.35
N ALA A 72 -13.31 -1.33 12.68
CA ALA A 72 -13.54 -1.13 11.25
C ALA A 72 -13.90 0.33 10.91
N THR A 73 -14.29 1.14 11.90
CA THR A 73 -14.57 2.58 11.74
C THR A 73 -13.34 3.46 11.96
N SER A 74 -12.31 2.96 12.65
CA SER A 74 -11.10 3.70 13.01
C SER A 74 -10.32 4.29 11.83
N PRO A 75 -10.32 3.68 10.62
CA PRO A 75 -9.62 4.26 9.47
C PRO A 75 -10.28 5.48 8.84
N ALA A 76 -11.50 5.86 9.23
CA ALA A 76 -12.23 6.96 8.61
C ALA A 76 -11.44 8.30 8.55
N PRO A 77 -10.72 8.73 9.60
CA PRO A 77 -9.88 9.93 9.55
C PRO A 77 -8.48 9.70 8.93
N TRP A 78 -8.08 8.47 8.61
CA TRP A 78 -6.72 8.18 8.15
C TRP A 78 -6.52 8.65 6.72
N LYS A 79 -5.50 9.51 6.52
CA LYS A 79 -5.17 10.09 5.24
C LYS A 79 -4.05 9.28 4.56
N PRO A 80 -4.28 8.75 3.35
CA PRO A 80 -3.24 8.11 2.56
C PRO A 80 -1.97 8.96 2.47
N HIS A 81 -0.83 8.28 2.52
CA HIS A 81 0.53 8.82 2.42
C HIS A 81 0.87 9.88 3.49
N THR A 82 0.02 10.05 4.50
CA THR A 82 0.13 11.12 5.50
C THR A 82 0.03 10.56 6.91
N THR A 83 -0.96 9.72 7.19
CA THR A 83 -1.15 9.09 8.49
C THR A 83 -0.12 7.99 8.70
N ILE A 84 0.59 8.07 9.82
CA ILE A 84 1.59 7.10 10.25
C ILE A 84 1.02 6.28 11.41
N LEU A 85 1.19 4.97 11.36
CA LEU A 85 0.79 4.04 12.40
C LEU A 85 2.05 3.40 12.99
N LEU A 86 2.14 3.41 14.32
CA LEU A 86 3.08 2.56 15.04
C LEU A 86 2.31 1.37 15.60
N LEU A 87 2.64 0.18 15.11
CA LEU A 87 2.12 -1.07 15.64
C LEU A 87 3.16 -1.66 16.60
N THR A 88 2.74 -1.93 17.82
CA THR A 88 3.55 -2.66 18.81
C THR A 88 2.92 -4.01 19.06
N ARG A 89 3.74 -5.07 18.96
CA ARG A 89 3.31 -6.48 18.99
C ARG A 89 2.19 -6.79 17.98
N PRO A 90 2.31 -6.35 16.70
CA PRO A 90 1.38 -6.85 15.69
C PRO A 90 1.63 -8.34 15.47
N ASP A 91 0.57 -9.04 15.12
CA ASP A 91 0.66 -10.44 14.73
C ASP A 91 0.99 -10.56 13.23
N HIS A 92 1.76 -11.58 12.88
CA HIS A 92 2.17 -11.87 11.52
C HIS A 92 1.40 -13.08 11.01
N ARG A 93 0.53 -12.86 10.02
CA ARG A 93 -0.16 -13.96 9.35
C ARG A 93 0.65 -14.39 8.13
N SER A 94 1.26 -15.56 8.22
CA SER A 94 1.91 -16.15 7.06
C SER A 94 0.86 -16.39 5.95
N PRO A 95 1.16 -16.04 4.70
CA PRO A 95 0.24 -16.32 3.62
C PRO A 95 0.10 -17.82 3.40
N ASN A 96 -1.12 -18.27 3.13
CA ASN A 96 -1.36 -19.63 2.63
C ASN A 96 -0.71 -19.73 1.24
N ASN A 97 0.55 -20.17 1.17
CA ASN A 97 1.29 -20.31 -0.06
C ASN A 97 1.00 -21.69 -0.69
N SER A 98 -0.22 -21.90 -1.19
CA SER A 98 -0.46 -23.04 -2.09
C SER A 98 0.32 -22.92 -3.42
N THR A 99 0.92 -21.75 -3.68
CA THR A 99 1.80 -21.48 -4.81
C THR A 99 3.15 -21.03 -4.26
N GLY A 100 4.25 -21.71 -4.61
CA GLY A 100 5.59 -21.52 -4.03
C GLY A 100 6.29 -20.18 -4.28
N THR A 101 5.54 -19.10 -4.51
CA THR A 101 6.05 -17.74 -4.70
C THR A 101 6.05 -17.00 -3.36
N ALA A 102 7.15 -16.33 -3.04
CA ALA A 102 7.23 -15.49 -1.84
C ALA A 102 6.13 -14.41 -1.89
N PRO A 103 5.42 -14.17 -0.76
CA PRO A 103 4.35 -13.19 -0.75
C PRO A 103 4.90 -11.78 -0.97
N THR A 104 4.28 -11.05 -1.88
CA THR A 104 4.60 -9.65 -2.18
C THR A 104 4.10 -8.68 -1.10
N GLN A 105 3.32 -9.18 -0.14
CA GLN A 105 2.65 -8.36 0.88
C GLN A 105 2.56 -9.12 2.21
N THR A 106 2.94 -8.45 3.29
CA THR A 106 2.84 -8.96 4.66
C THR A 106 1.42 -8.80 5.20
N TRP A 107 0.86 -9.84 5.82
CA TRP A 107 -0.44 -9.74 6.48
C TRP A 107 -0.27 -9.52 7.97
N LEU A 108 -0.75 -8.37 8.43
CA LEU A 108 -0.70 -7.95 9.83
C LEU A 108 -2.08 -8.15 10.47
N SER A 109 -2.08 -8.55 11.73
CA SER A 109 -3.29 -8.68 12.53
C SER A 109 -3.12 -8.00 13.89
N ILE A 110 -4.23 -7.57 14.48
CA ILE A 110 -4.29 -7.01 15.83
C ILE A 110 -4.76 -8.12 16.78
N GLN A 111 -3.97 -8.39 17.81
CA GLN A 111 -4.32 -9.24 18.94
C GLN A 111 -4.62 -8.38 20.17
N ALA A 112 -5.04 -9.01 21.28
CA ALA A 112 -5.41 -8.32 22.51
C ALA A 112 -4.28 -7.48 23.13
N ASN A 113 -3.01 -7.83 22.86
CA ASN A 113 -1.82 -7.13 23.35
C ASN A 113 -1.19 -6.18 22.33
N THR A 114 -1.78 -6.08 21.13
CA THR A 114 -1.31 -5.19 20.08
C THR A 114 -1.78 -3.77 20.37
N THR A 115 -0.87 -2.80 20.33
CA THR A 115 -1.23 -1.38 20.42
C THR A 115 -1.00 -0.68 19.10
N VAL A 116 -1.95 0.16 18.71
CA VAL A 116 -1.87 1.01 17.51
C VAL A 116 -1.80 2.45 17.96
N ASP A 117 -0.66 3.10 17.75
CA ASP A 117 -0.50 4.53 17.96
C ASP A 117 -0.59 5.26 16.61
N VAL A 118 -1.43 6.29 16.55
CA VAL A 118 -1.75 7.04 15.32
C VAL A 118 -1.04 8.37 15.36
N ASP A 119 -0.24 8.61 14.32
CA ASP A 119 0.61 9.79 14.16
C ASP A 119 1.52 10.05 15.39
N PRO A 120 2.32 9.05 15.82
CA PRO A 120 3.22 9.21 16.95
C PRO A 120 4.20 10.38 16.74
N ALA A 121 4.46 11.14 17.80
CA ALA A 121 5.32 12.33 17.76
C ALA A 121 6.83 11.99 17.77
N THR A 122 7.26 11.08 16.91
CA THR A 122 8.64 10.57 16.85
C THR A 122 9.39 11.10 15.63
N ARG A 123 10.73 11.04 15.67
CA ARG A 123 11.57 11.42 14.52
C ARG A 123 11.31 10.51 13.31
N ASP A 124 11.21 9.20 13.56
CA ASP A 124 11.02 8.19 12.51
C ASP A 124 9.66 8.37 11.83
N ALA A 125 8.61 8.74 12.57
CA ALA A 125 7.30 9.01 11.99
C ALA A 125 7.30 10.25 11.09
N ARG A 126 7.99 11.32 11.51
CA ARG A 126 8.18 12.50 10.67
C ARG A 126 8.97 12.17 9.40
N TRP A 127 10.03 11.37 9.51
CA TRP A 127 10.82 10.95 8.37
C TRP A 127 9.99 10.09 7.39
N LEU A 128 9.30 9.07 7.88
CA LEU A 128 8.51 8.16 7.04
C LEU A 128 7.36 8.91 6.33
N ARG A 129 6.74 9.88 7.01
CA ARG A 129 5.76 10.77 6.39
C ARG A 129 6.36 11.59 5.26
N GLY A 130 7.55 12.17 5.46
CA GLY A 130 8.28 12.90 4.42
C GLY A 130 8.62 12.01 3.22
N PHE A 131 9.11 10.80 3.48
CA PHE A 131 9.39 9.79 2.45
C PHE A 131 8.13 9.44 1.64
N ALA A 132 7.01 9.14 2.30
CA ALA A 132 5.74 8.82 1.65
C ALA A 132 5.22 9.97 0.77
N GLN A 133 5.33 11.21 1.24
CA GLN A 133 4.97 12.40 0.48
C GLN A 133 5.90 12.64 -0.72
N GLN A 134 7.18 12.33 -0.59
CA GLN A 134 8.13 12.41 -1.70
C GLN A 134 7.82 11.39 -2.79
N LEU A 135 7.35 10.18 -2.45
CA LEU A 135 6.91 9.19 -3.44
C LEU A 135 5.76 9.72 -4.30
N LEU A 136 4.82 10.48 -3.72
CA LEU A 136 3.76 11.13 -4.48
C LEU A 136 4.30 12.19 -5.44
N ARG A 137 5.28 12.99 -4.99
CA ARG A 137 5.92 14.02 -5.84
C ARG A 137 6.73 13.43 -6.99
N ARG A 138 7.44 12.32 -6.75
CA ARG A 138 8.19 11.60 -7.79
C ARG A 138 7.26 10.99 -8.85
N ARG A 139 6.05 10.57 -8.46
CA ARG A 139 4.99 10.17 -9.41
C ARG A 139 4.37 11.34 -10.19
N GLY A 140 4.57 12.58 -9.73
CA GLY A 140 4.08 13.81 -10.37
C GLY A 140 5.05 14.45 -11.36
N CYS A 141 6.23 13.88 -11.57
CA CYS A 141 7.17 14.34 -12.59
C CYS A 141 6.96 13.48 -13.84
N ASN A 142 6.04 13.91 -14.68
CA ASN A 142 5.87 13.33 -16.00
C ASN A 142 6.80 14.09 -16.96
N PRO A 143 8.02 13.60 -17.27
CA PRO A 143 8.81 14.22 -18.32
C PRO A 143 7.98 14.29 -19.61
N ALA A 144 8.24 15.32 -20.43
CA ALA A 144 7.65 15.41 -21.75
C ALA A 144 7.82 14.07 -22.48
N PRO A 145 6.82 13.60 -23.24
CA PRO A 145 6.93 12.36 -24.01
C PRO A 145 8.27 12.33 -24.74
N PRO A 146 9.05 11.23 -24.63
CA PRO A 146 10.35 11.19 -25.24
C PRO A 146 10.23 11.39 -26.75
N ALA A 147 11.26 12.00 -27.33
CA ALA A 147 11.44 12.03 -28.78
C ALA A 147 11.30 10.60 -29.35
N PRO A 148 10.83 10.45 -30.61
CA PRO A 148 10.33 9.19 -31.21
C PRO A 148 11.35 8.03 -31.34
N ALA A 149 12.52 8.12 -30.72
CA ALA A 149 13.62 7.16 -30.87
C ALA A 149 13.84 6.24 -29.65
N LEU A 150 13.06 6.36 -28.58
CA LEU A 150 13.26 5.54 -27.38
C LEU A 150 12.69 4.12 -27.59
N ALA A 151 13.56 3.12 -27.56
CA ALA A 151 13.17 1.74 -27.79
C ALA A 151 12.26 1.25 -26.65
N ALA A 152 11.15 0.59 -26.98
CA ALA A 152 10.16 0.10 -26.02
C ALA A 152 10.76 -0.70 -24.83
N ARG A 153 11.90 -1.36 -25.05
CA ARG A 153 12.64 -2.11 -24.02
C ARG A 153 13.23 -1.24 -22.90
N GLU A 154 13.61 0.00 -23.19
CA GLU A 154 14.20 0.92 -22.20
C GLU A 154 13.13 1.47 -21.25
N ILE A 155 11.88 1.59 -21.73
CA ILE A 155 10.72 2.02 -20.94
C ILE A 155 10.26 0.90 -19.99
N GLU A 156 10.33 -0.35 -20.41
CA GLU A 156 9.97 -1.51 -19.58
C GLU A 156 10.93 -1.72 -18.41
N GLN A 157 12.21 -1.36 -18.55
CA GLN A 157 13.26 -1.55 -17.53
C GLN A 157 13.48 -0.30 -16.66
N ALA A 158 12.76 0.79 -16.88
CA ALA A 158 12.96 2.02 -16.14
C ALA A 158 12.40 1.91 -14.71
N ASP A 159 13.24 2.16 -13.71
CA ASP A 159 12.85 2.27 -12.28
C ASP A 159 11.80 3.37 -12.01
N THR A 160 11.59 4.27 -12.98
CA THR A 160 10.58 5.33 -12.92
C THR A 160 9.58 5.16 -14.07
N HIS A 161 8.38 4.68 -13.75
CA HIS A 161 7.28 4.62 -14.72
C HIS A 161 6.66 6.01 -14.87
N VAL A 162 6.81 6.58 -16.07
CA VAL A 162 6.26 7.86 -16.49
C VAL A 162 4.75 7.70 -16.72
N LEU A 163 3.91 8.50 -16.04
CA LEU A 163 2.45 8.42 -16.11
C LEU A 163 1.88 9.53 -17.00
N TRP A 164 1.81 9.32 -18.32
CA TRP A 164 1.08 10.22 -19.22
C TRP A 164 -0.43 10.08 -19.06
N SER A 165 -1.12 11.23 -18.97
CA SER A 165 -2.56 11.25 -19.14
C SER A 165 -2.93 11.00 -20.61
N LEU A 166 -4.15 10.53 -20.87
CA LEU A 166 -4.66 10.42 -22.25
C LEU A 166 -4.66 11.78 -22.97
N ALA A 167 -4.84 12.88 -22.25
CA ALA A 167 -4.76 14.23 -22.81
C ALA A 167 -3.33 14.60 -23.25
N ASP A 168 -2.32 14.17 -22.51
CA ASP A 168 -0.91 14.37 -22.88
C ASP A 168 -0.56 13.58 -24.15
N LEU A 169 -1.05 12.34 -24.26
CA LEU A 169 -0.88 11.49 -25.43
C LEU A 169 -1.60 12.06 -26.66
N ASP A 170 -2.85 12.53 -26.51
CA ASP A 170 -3.60 13.19 -27.59
C ASP A 170 -2.89 14.46 -28.06
N GLY A 171 -2.43 15.30 -27.13
CA GLY A 171 -1.66 16.50 -27.44
C GLY A 171 -0.35 16.20 -28.16
N ALA A 172 0.35 15.14 -27.78
CA ALA A 172 1.57 14.69 -28.47
C ALA A 172 1.27 14.17 -29.88
N ALA A 173 0.19 13.40 -30.06
CA ALA A 173 -0.24 12.89 -31.36
C ALA A 173 -0.59 14.03 -32.33
N ARG A 174 -1.28 15.08 -31.85
CA ARG A 174 -1.62 16.26 -32.67
C ARG A 174 -0.41 17.12 -33.06
N ARG A 175 0.65 17.10 -32.25
CA ARG A 175 1.91 17.82 -32.53
C ARG A 175 2.90 17.02 -33.38
N ALA A 176 2.65 15.74 -33.60
CA ALA A 176 3.52 14.89 -34.41
C ALA A 176 3.48 15.30 -35.89
N VAL A 177 4.62 15.15 -36.57
CA VAL A 177 4.74 15.47 -38.00
C VAL A 177 3.86 14.50 -38.81
N PRO A 178 3.16 14.94 -39.87
CA PRO A 178 2.39 14.03 -40.72
C PRO A 178 3.25 12.86 -41.23
N GLY A 179 2.81 11.63 -40.95
CA GLY A 179 3.53 10.39 -41.27
C GLY A 179 4.37 9.81 -40.12
N GLN A 180 4.50 10.52 -39.01
CA GLN A 180 5.20 10.03 -37.82
C GLN A 180 4.29 9.12 -36.98
N ARG A 181 4.72 7.88 -36.75
CA ARG A 181 4.00 6.92 -35.89
C ARG A 181 4.57 6.96 -34.49
N LEU A 182 3.72 7.25 -33.50
CA LEU A 182 4.01 7.03 -32.09
C LEU A 182 3.59 5.61 -31.73
N ALA A 183 4.53 4.77 -31.31
CA ALA A 183 4.27 3.39 -30.90
C ALA A 183 4.75 3.18 -29.45
N GLY A 184 3.94 2.53 -28.62
CA GLY A 184 4.25 2.24 -27.23
C GLY A 184 3.09 1.54 -26.51
N PHE A 185 3.32 1.13 -25.27
CA PHE A 185 2.31 0.49 -24.43
C PHE A 185 1.65 1.50 -23.50
N VAL A 186 0.34 1.41 -23.34
CA VAL A 186 -0.43 2.20 -22.37
C VAL A 186 -0.88 1.26 -21.26
N SER A 187 -0.46 1.54 -20.03
CA SER A 187 -1.03 0.93 -18.82
C SER A 187 -2.04 1.92 -18.23
N ALA A 188 -3.33 1.63 -18.42
CA ALA A 188 -4.42 2.46 -17.91
C ALA A 188 -5.14 1.76 -16.77
N VAL A 189 -5.44 2.50 -15.70
CA VAL A 189 -6.36 2.05 -14.65
C VAL A 189 -7.72 2.70 -14.93
N LEU A 190 -8.70 1.87 -15.29
CA LEU A 190 -10.09 2.29 -15.41
C LEU A 190 -10.70 2.31 -14.00
N THR A 191 -11.16 3.48 -13.56
CA THR A 191 -11.92 3.65 -12.32
C THR A 191 -13.37 3.93 -12.67
N GLU A 192 -14.30 3.24 -12.01
CA GLU A 192 -15.74 3.54 -12.08
C GLU A 192 -16.11 4.87 -11.41
#